data_AF-A0AA89BW61-F1
#
_entry.id   AF-A0AA89BW61-F1
#
_cell.length_a   1.000
_cell.length_b   1.000
_cell.length_c   1.000
_cell.angle_alpha   90.00
_cell.angle_beta   90.00
_cell.angle_gamma   90.00
#
_symmetry.space_group_name_H-M   'P 1'
#
loop_
_entity.id
_entity.type
_entity.pdbx_description
1 polymer ?
#
loop_
_entity_poly.entity_id
_entity_poly.type
_entity_poly.pdbx_seq_one_letter_code
_entity_poly.pdbx_strand_id
1 'polypeptide(L)'
;MSSKGKKNILICGGGNGSHCIAAIASSTQPEADVNILTLYADEAERWSESLKKTPFFATRSYKDGSSVTFEAHPKIITKDPSLVVPSADIIFIVVPAFAHQQYQESIAPHCQRVNCHCWFTSKMRL
;
A
#
# COMPACT_ATOMS: atom_id res chain seq x y z
N MET A 1 18.08 18.19 -15.83
CA MET A 1 16.82 17.57 -15.36
C MET A 1 17.17 16.56 -14.30
N SER A 2 16.79 16.78 -13.04
CA SER A 2 17.11 15.85 -11.95
C SER A 2 16.28 14.59 -12.14
N SER A 3 16.94 13.46 -12.42
CA SER A 3 16.32 12.13 -12.44
C SER A 3 15.93 11.76 -11.01
N LYS A 4 14.79 12.27 -10.53
CA LYS A 4 14.15 11.73 -9.33
C LYS A 4 13.78 10.28 -9.65
N GLY A 5 14.41 9.33 -8.97
CA GLY A 5 14.12 7.90 -9.12
C GLY A 5 12.63 7.60 -8.94
N LYS A 6 12.20 6.48 -9.51
CA LYS A 6 10.82 5.96 -9.44
C LYS A 6 10.32 5.98 -7.99
N LYS A 7 9.15 6.54 -7.74
CA LYS A 7 8.59 6.69 -6.38
C LYS A 7 8.07 5.35 -5.86
N ASN A 8 8.42 4.96 -4.64
CA ASN A 8 7.94 3.73 -4.03
C ASN A 8 6.82 4.03 -3.02
N ILE A 9 5.63 3.55 -3.32
CA ILE A 9 4.45 3.64 -2.46
C ILE A 9 4.28 2.30 -1.77
N LEU A 10 4.28 2.29 -0.44
CA LEU A 10 3.97 1.11 0.36
C LEU A 10 2.57 1.24 0.96
N ILE A 11 1.73 0.23 0.76
CA ILE A 11 0.37 0.13 1.32
C ILE A 11 0.37 -1.02 2.33
N CYS A 12 0.02 -0.73 3.57
CA CYS A 12 -0.07 -1.71 4.64
C CYS A 12 -1.52 -2.14 4.87
N GLY A 13 -1.77 -3.45 4.80
CA GLY A 13 -3.09 -4.08 4.97
C GLY A 13 -3.60 -4.78 3.70
N GLY A 14 -4.60 -5.65 3.89
CA GLY A 14 -5.35 -6.30 2.80
C GLY A 14 -6.86 -6.04 2.82
N GLY A 15 -7.31 -5.00 3.54
CA GLY A 15 -8.72 -4.61 3.58
C GLY A 15 -9.20 -3.87 2.32
N ASN A 16 -10.47 -3.49 2.31
CA ASN A 16 -11.09 -2.74 1.20
C ASN A 16 -10.34 -1.44 0.87
N GLY A 17 -9.88 -0.71 1.90
CA GLY A 17 -9.12 0.53 1.69
C GLY A 17 -7.79 0.28 0.98
N SER A 18 -7.05 -0.75 1.40
CA SER A 18 -5.77 -1.14 0.78
C SER A 18 -5.94 -1.53 -0.68
N HIS A 19 -6.97 -2.32 -0.97
CA HIS A 19 -7.36 -2.70 -2.32
C HIS A 19 -7.67 -1.49 -3.20
N CYS A 20 -8.51 -0.56 -2.73
CA CYS A 20 -8.85 0.65 -3.47
C CYS A 20 -7.62 1.53 -3.76
N ILE A 21 -6.78 1.78 -2.75
CA ILE A 21 -5.57 2.59 -2.92
C ILE A 21 -4.61 1.91 -3.88
N ALA A 22 -4.45 0.57 -3.82
CA ALA A 22 -3.57 -0.15 -4.73
C ALA A 22 -3.99 0.01 -6.20
N ALA A 23 -5.28 -0.17 -6.52
CA ALA A 23 -5.78 0.03 -7.88
C ALA A 23 -5.63 1.48 -8.35
N ILE A 24 -6.04 2.45 -7.52
CA ILE A 24 -5.97 3.87 -7.89
C ILE A 24 -4.52 4.31 -8.07
N ALA A 25 -3.62 3.96 -7.14
CA ALA A 25 -2.22 4.34 -7.21
C ALA A 25 -1.52 3.71 -8.42
N SER A 26 -1.71 2.41 -8.67
CA SER A 26 -1.12 1.73 -9.83
C SER A 26 -1.62 2.32 -11.16
N SER A 27 -2.90 2.66 -11.26
CA SER A 27 -3.49 3.21 -12.49
C SER A 27 -3.14 4.69 -12.72
N THR A 28 -3.03 5.51 -11.67
CA THR A 28 -2.87 6.97 -11.79
C THR A 28 -1.43 7.44 -11.66
N GLN A 29 -0.54 6.61 -11.12
CA GLN A 29 0.89 6.91 -10.93
C GLN A 29 1.75 5.84 -11.64
N PRO A 30 1.80 5.81 -12.99
CA PRO A 30 2.53 4.78 -13.74
C PRO A 30 4.04 4.80 -13.47
N GLU A 31 4.56 5.97 -13.08
CA GLU A 31 5.96 6.19 -12.67
C GLU A 31 6.20 5.86 -11.18
N ALA A 32 5.25 5.26 -10.47
CA ALA A 32 5.42 4.79 -9.11
C ALA A 32 5.40 3.27 -9.03
N ASP A 33 6.21 2.70 -8.16
CA ASP A 33 6.14 1.31 -7.76
C ASP A 33 5.20 1.20 -6.55
N VAL A 34 4.07 0.51 -6.74
CA VAL A 34 3.11 0.23 -5.68
C VAL A 34 3.44 -1.12 -5.06
N ASN A 35 3.72 -1.14 -3.76
CA ASN A 35 4.04 -2.33 -2.99
C ASN A 35 3.01 -2.51 -1.87
N ILE A 36 2.71 -3.76 -1.53
CA ILE A 36 1.72 -4.10 -0.52
C ILE A 36 2.37 -4.96 0.56
N LEU A 37 2.21 -4.55 1.82
CA LEU A 37 2.60 -5.31 2.99
C LEU A 37 1.34 -5.74 3.75
N THR A 38 1.10 -7.03 3.85
CA THR A 38 0.08 -7.56 4.76
C THR A 38 0.71 -8.56 5.74
N LEU A 39 0.42 -8.35 7.02
CA LEU A 39 0.92 -9.19 8.12
C LEU A 39 -0.13 -10.20 8.58
N TYR A 40 -1.29 -10.24 7.92
CA TYR A 40 -2.40 -11.08 8.32
C TYR A 40 -2.31 -12.46 7.66
N ALA A 41 -1.99 -13.47 8.48
CA ALA A 41 -1.97 -14.88 8.09
C ALA A 41 -1.23 -15.14 6.76
N ASP A 42 -1.94 -15.72 5.78
CA ASP A 42 -1.47 -16.07 4.44
C ASP A 42 -2.03 -15.13 3.35
N GLU A 43 -2.47 -13.93 3.74
CA GLU A 43 -3.16 -13.00 2.85
C GLU A 43 -2.26 -12.53 1.69
N ALA A 44 -0.97 -12.34 1.93
CA ALA A 44 -0.02 -11.92 0.90
C ALA A 44 0.09 -12.97 -0.23
N GLU A 45 0.18 -14.25 0.15
CA GLU A 45 0.24 -15.37 -0.78
C GLU A 45 -1.07 -15.52 -1.54
N ARG A 46 -2.21 -15.48 -0.84
CA ARG A 46 -3.54 -15.60 -1.46
C ARG A 46 -3.83 -14.48 -2.45
N TRP A 47 -3.44 -13.25 -2.12
CA TRP A 47 -3.61 -12.10 -3.00
C TRP A 47 -2.71 -12.22 -4.24
N SER A 48 -1.43 -12.56 -4.04
CA SER A 48 -0.48 -12.77 -5.14
C SER A 48 -0.94 -13.86 -6.10
N GLU A 49 -1.45 -14.99 -5.59
CA GLU A 49 -1.98 -16.09 -6.41
C GLU A 49 -3.25 -15.70 -7.17
N SER A 50 -4.10 -14.86 -6.56
CA SER A 50 -5.32 -14.37 -7.21
C SER A 50 -4.99 -13.44 -8.38
N LEU A 51 -4.02 -12.52 -8.22
CA LEU A 51 -3.60 -11.60 -9.27
C LEU A 51 -2.95 -12.28 -10.49
N LYS A 52 -2.31 -13.44 -10.29
CA LYS A 52 -1.78 -14.23 -11.42
C LYS A 52 -2.89 -14.77 -12.32
N LYS A 53 -4.09 -14.95 -11.79
CA LYS A 53 -5.23 -15.55 -12.50
C LYS A 53 -6.16 -14.49 -13.08
N THR A 54 -6.38 -13.40 -12.36
CA THR A 54 -7.37 -12.39 -12.73
C THR A 54 -6.91 -11.01 -12.27
N PRO A 55 -6.98 -9.99 -13.16
CA PRO A 55 -6.68 -8.62 -12.77
C PRO A 55 -7.67 -8.13 -11.70
N PHE A 56 -7.18 -7.29 -10.79
CA PHE A 56 -7.98 -6.66 -9.74
C PHE A 56 -8.36 -5.24 -10.17
N PHE A 57 -9.61 -4.85 -9.91
CA PHE A 57 -10.13 -3.54 -10.27
C PHE A 57 -10.76 -2.81 -9.09
N ALA A 58 -10.65 -1.49 -9.08
CA ALA A 58 -11.47 -0.59 -8.28
C ALA A 58 -12.31 0.31 -9.18
N THR A 59 -13.61 0.41 -8.91
CA THR A 59 -14.51 1.29 -9.67
C THR A 59 -14.94 2.45 -8.81
N ARG A 60 -14.75 3.67 -9.33
CA ARG A 60 -15.31 4.90 -8.77
C ARG A 60 -16.56 5.26 -9.54
N SER A 61 -17.70 5.25 -8.86
CA SER A 61 -18.98 5.73 -9.40
C SER A 61 -19.19 7.21 -9.06
N TYR A 62 -19.75 7.95 -10.01
CA TYR A 62 -20.11 9.36 -9.86
C TYR A 62 -21.61 9.52 -9.70
N LYS A 63 -22.05 10.66 -9.14
CA LYS A 63 -23.48 10.93 -8.89
C LYS A 63 -24.30 11.09 -10.17
N ASP A 64 -23.66 11.42 -11.29
CA ASP A 64 -24.26 11.53 -12.61
C ASP A 64 -24.48 10.17 -13.30
N GLY A 65 -24.16 9.06 -12.62
CA GLY A 65 -24.27 7.71 -13.15
C GLY A 65 -23.06 7.24 -13.96
N SER A 66 -22.07 8.10 -14.21
CA SER A 66 -20.82 7.70 -14.85
C SER A 66 -19.94 6.90 -13.88
N SER A 67 -18.98 6.13 -14.42
CA SER A 67 -18.00 5.41 -13.61
C SER A 67 -16.64 5.35 -14.29
N VAL A 68 -15.59 5.27 -13.47
CA VAL A 68 -14.21 5.06 -13.91
C VAL A 68 -13.67 3.84 -13.18
N THR A 69 -13.04 2.93 -13.93
CA THR A 69 -12.41 1.72 -13.39
C THR A 69 -10.90 1.85 -13.44
N PHE A 70 -10.25 1.46 -12.35
CA PHE A 70 -8.81 1.44 -12.16
C PHE A 70 -8.35 -0.01 -12.04
N GLU A 71 -7.35 -0.41 -12.81
CA GLU A 71 -6.71 -1.72 -12.71
C GLU A 71 -5.50 -1.64 -11.76
N ALA A 72 -5.36 -2.61 -10.86
CA ALA A 72 -4.19 -2.68 -9.99
C ALA A 72 -3.05 -3.47 -10.61
N HIS A 73 -1.86 -2.90 -10.48
CA HIS A 73 -0.60 -3.52 -10.84
C HIS A 73 0.42 -3.29 -9.71
N PRO A 74 0.22 -3.93 -8.54
CA PRO A 74 1.22 -3.89 -7.49
C PRO A 74 2.46 -4.65 -7.96
N LYS A 75 3.63 -4.07 -7.69
CA LYS A 75 4.93 -4.65 -8.03
C LYS A 75 5.26 -5.85 -7.14
N ILE A 76 5.02 -5.70 -5.83
CA ILE A 76 5.28 -6.73 -4.82
C ILE A 76 4.11 -6.75 -3.83
N ILE A 77 3.63 -7.94 -3.51
CA ILE A 77 2.75 -8.20 -2.36
C ILE A 77 3.50 -9.17 -1.47
N THR A 78 3.73 -8.78 -0.21
CA THR A 78 4.56 -9.57 0.71
C THR A 78 4.08 -9.45 2.14
N LYS A 79 4.53 -10.41 2.97
CA LYS A 79 4.48 -10.32 4.43
C LYS A 79 5.81 -9.94 5.07
N ASP A 80 6.88 -9.88 4.27
CA ASP A 80 8.23 -9.54 4.71
C ASP A 80 8.48 -8.03 4.54
N PRO A 81 8.52 -7.24 5.62
CA PRO A 81 8.74 -5.80 5.56
C PRO A 81 10.13 -5.43 5.04
N SER A 82 11.13 -6.31 5.15
CA SER A 82 12.51 -6.03 4.73
C SER A 82 12.64 -5.83 3.22
N LEU A 83 11.71 -6.39 2.44
CA LEU A 83 11.71 -6.30 0.97
C LEU A 83 11.15 -4.97 0.44
N VAL A 84 10.30 -4.29 1.22
CA VAL A 84 9.48 -3.17 0.72
C VAL A 84 9.61 -1.88 1.52
N VAL A 85 9.96 -1.95 2.82
CA VAL A 85 10.11 -0.77 3.68
C VAL A 85 11.37 0.04 3.34
N PRO A 86 12.56 -0.56 3.10
CA PRO A 86 13.77 0.23 2.88
C PRO A 86 13.73 1.16 1.66
N SER A 87 12.95 0.79 0.64
CA SER A 87 12.77 1.57 -0.58
C SER A 87 11.59 2.54 -0.52
N ALA A 88 10.70 2.43 0.48
CA ALA A 88 9.46 3.18 0.54
C ALA A 88 9.71 4.70 0.72
N ASP A 89 9.17 5.51 -0.19
CA ASP A 89 9.09 6.96 -0.05
C ASP A 89 7.88 7.38 0.80
N ILE A 90 6.77 6.63 0.69
CA ILE A 90 5.50 6.89 1.36
C ILE A 90 4.95 5.56 1.87
N ILE A 91 4.48 5.54 3.12
CA ILE A 91 3.84 4.37 3.75
C ILE A 91 2.42 4.76 4.14
N PHE A 92 1.42 4.08 3.56
CA PHE A 92 0.02 4.17 3.93
C PHE A 92 -0.35 3.04 4.88
N ILE A 93 -0.75 3.35 6.11
CA ILE A 93 -1.26 2.36 7.06
C ILE A 93 -2.78 2.32 6.95
N VAL A 94 -3.29 1.34 6.18
CA VAL A 94 -4.71 1.23 5.81
C VAL A 94 -5.33 0.01 6.48
N VAL A 95 -5.21 0.00 7.80
CA VAL A 95 -5.76 -1.04 8.67
C VAL A 95 -6.50 -0.39 9.84
N PRO A 96 -7.41 -1.12 10.51
CA PRO A 96 -8.04 -0.65 11.74
C PRO A 96 -7.00 -0.21 12.78
N ALA A 97 -7.35 0.79 13.59
CA ALA A 97 -6.42 1.40 14.56
C ALA A 97 -5.76 0.40 15.51
N PHE A 98 -6.48 -0.66 15.91
CA PHE A 98 -5.94 -1.71 16.79
C PHE A 98 -4.77 -2.48 16.18
N ALA A 99 -4.66 -2.53 14.85
CA ALA A 99 -3.58 -3.23 14.14
C ALA A 99 -2.37 -2.32 13.89
N HIS A 100 -2.45 -1.01 14.15
CA HIS A 100 -1.38 -0.06 13.82
C HIS A 100 -0.07 -0.41 14.51
N GLN A 101 -0.12 -0.83 15.78
CA GLN A 101 1.06 -1.22 16.56
C GLN A 101 1.84 -2.35 15.87
N GLN A 102 1.16 -3.42 15.45
CA GLN A 102 1.79 -4.57 14.79
C GLN A 102 2.55 -4.15 13.52
N TYR A 103 1.95 -3.28 12.70
CA TYR A 103 2.61 -2.76 11.50
C TYR A 103 3.78 -1.85 11.86
N GLN A 104 3.64 -0.95 12.83
CA GLN A 104 4.71 -0.05 13.27
C GLN A 104 5.93 -0.84 13.78
N GLU A 105 5.71 -1.84 14.63
CA GLU A 105 6.78 -2.70 15.17
C GLU A 105 7.50 -3.48 14.06
N SER A 106 6.77 -3.94 13.04
CA SER A 106 7.35 -4.67 11.90
C SER A 106 8.09 -3.74 10.93
N ILE A 107 7.65 -2.49 10.78
CA ILE A 107 8.21 -1.52 9.83
C ILE A 107 9.43 -0.80 10.43
N ALA A 108 9.39 -0.46 11.72
CA ALA A 108 10.40 0.37 12.38
C ALA A 108 11.85 -0.10 12.19
N PRO A 109 12.18 -1.41 12.23
CA PRO A 109 13.55 -1.89 12.02
C PRO A 109 14.11 -1.60 10.62
N HIS A 110 13.23 -1.37 9.64
CA HIS A 110 13.59 -1.21 8.23
C HIS A 110 13.47 0.25 7.73
N CYS A 111 12.92 1.15 8.54
CA CYS A 111 12.84 2.57 8.21
C CYS A 111 14.23 3.23 8.22
N GLN A 112 14.60 3.84 7.10
CA GLN A 112 15.76 4.75 7.07
C GLN A 112 15.35 6.13 7.62
N ARG A 113 16.20 6.71 8.49
CA ARG A 113 15.95 7.95 9.27
C ARG A 113 15.54 9.21 8.49
N VAL A 114 15.52 9.21 7.15
CA VAL A 114 15.46 10.44 6.35
C VAL A 114 14.19 10.66 5.51
N ASN A 115 13.34 9.67 5.24
CA ASN A 115 12.23 9.86 4.27
C ASN A 115 10.82 9.38 4.69
N CYS A 116 10.62 8.84 5.88
CA CYS A 116 9.29 8.38 6.29
C CYS A 116 8.42 9.52 6.84
N HIS A 117 7.74 10.27 5.97
CA HIS A 117 6.58 11.09 6.40
C HIS A 117 5.38 10.17 6.61
N CYS A 118 5.34 9.52 7.77
CA CYS A 118 4.18 8.76 8.22
C CYS A 118 3.16 9.77 8.77
N TRP A 119 2.04 9.99 8.06
CA TRP A 119 0.95 10.85 8.55
C TRP A 119 0.21 10.11 9.67
N PHE A 120 0.50 10.46 10.92
CA PHE A 120 -0.24 9.98 12.09
C PHE A 120 -0.95 11.14 12.79
N THR A 121 -2.28 11.07 12.87
CA THR A 121 -3.07 11.82 13.86
C THR A 121 -3.40 10.90 15.02
N SER A 122 -2.48 10.73 15.97
CA SER A 122 -2.80 10.14 17.27
C SER A 122 -1.80 10.54 18.34
N LYS A 123 -1.84 11.81 18.76
CA LYS A 123 -1.58 12.13 20.16
C LYS A 123 -2.90 11.89 20.92
N MET A 124 -3.13 10.66 21.35
CA MET A 124 -4.03 10.40 22.46
C MET A 124 -3.13 9.92 23.60
N ARG A 125 -2.63 10.89 24.39
CA ARG A 125 -2.17 10.61 25.75
C ARG A 125 -3.41 10.19 26.52
N LEU A 126 -3.37 9.01 27.14
CA LEU A 126 -4.19 8.70 28.31
C LEU A 126 -3.84 9.67 29.44
#